data_AF-A0A1D6LB95-F1
#
_entry.id   AF-A0A1D6LB95-F1
#
_cell.length_a   1.000
_cell.length_b   1.000
_cell.length_c   1.000
_cell.angle_alpha   90.00
_cell.angle_beta   90.00
_cell.angle_gamma   90.00
#
_symmetry.space_group_name_H-M   'P 1'
#
loop_
_entity.id
_entity.type
_entity.pdbx_description
1 polymer ?
#
loop_
_entity_poly.entity_id
_entity_poly.type
_entity_poly.pdbx_seq_one_letter_code
_entity_poly.pdbx_strand_id
1 'polypeptide(L)' 'MSTCVVLSTGEANSREELPSIHEIRTRCIHHLDRMRPDHMRRLNPTPYKVSVSAKLYDFIHFLWLNEAPVGELQ' A
#
# COMPACT_ATOMS: atom_id res chain seq x y z
N MET A 1 33.35 -0.69 0.15
CA MET A 1 32.03 -0.78 -0.52
C MET A 1 31.01 -1.04 0.57
N SER A 2 30.17 -0.05 0.88
CA SER A 2 29.28 -0.08 2.05
C SER A 2 27.95 -0.73 1.64
N THR A 3 27.70 -1.96 2.07
CA THR A 3 26.45 -2.67 1.85
C THR A 3 25.39 -2.10 2.78
N CYS A 4 24.58 -1.17 2.27
CA CYS A 4 23.38 -0.74 2.95
C CYS A 4 22.37 -1.90 2.89
N VAL A 5 21.64 -2.17 3.97
CA VAL A 5 20.68 -3.29 4.07
C VAL A 5 19.31 -2.75 4.41
N VAL A 6 18.25 -3.30 3.82
CA VAL A 6 16.86 -2.98 4.18
C VAL A 6 16.38 -3.86 5.30
N LEU A 7 15.73 -3.26 6.30
CA LEU A 7 15.02 -3.96 7.36
C LEU A 7 13.62 -4.31 6.84
N SER A 8 13.44 -5.52 6.29
CA SER A 8 12.11 -6.08 6.07
C SER A 8 11.63 -6.72 7.37
N THR A 9 10.61 -6.13 7.99
CA THR A 9 10.00 -6.63 9.23
C THR A 9 9.16 -7.89 8.95
N GLY A 10 9.51 -8.97 9.64
CA GLY A 10 8.85 -10.28 9.63
C GLY A 10 9.86 -11.35 10.03
N GLU A 11 9.52 -12.22 10.99
CA GLU A 11 10.46 -13.12 11.69
C GLU A 11 11.38 -13.94 10.76
N ALA A 12 12.63 -14.11 11.23
CA ALA A 12 13.82 -14.64 10.54
C ALA A 12 14.53 -13.65 9.59
N ASN A 13 15.62 -13.09 10.10
CA ASN A 13 16.53 -12.09 9.50
C ASN A 13 17.28 -12.57 8.23
N SER A 14 16.58 -12.92 7.14
CA SER A 14 17.22 -12.96 5.82
C SER A 14 17.28 -11.53 5.27
N ARG A 15 18.37 -10.83 5.56
CA ARG A 15 18.64 -9.52 4.95
C ARG A 15 18.82 -9.71 3.45
N GLU A 16 17.81 -9.32 2.67
CA GLU A 16 17.96 -9.23 1.23
C GLU A 16 19.01 -8.16 0.90
N GLU A 17 19.90 -8.47 -0.03
CA GLU A 17 20.87 -7.51 -0.52
C GLU A 17 20.13 -6.38 -1.26
N LEU A 18 20.54 -5.14 -1.02
CA LEU A 18 19.93 -4.01 -1.70
C LEU A 18 20.20 -4.09 -3.21
N PRO A 19 19.17 -3.99 -4.05
CA PRO A 19 19.38 -3.88 -5.48
C PRO A 19 20.14 -2.60 -5.81
N SER A 20 20.90 -2.64 -6.90
CA SER A 20 21.64 -1.49 -7.40
C SER A 20 20.70 -0.33 -7.77
N ILE A 21 21.24 0.89 -7.77
CA ILE A 21 20.49 2.08 -8.18
C ILE A 21 19.93 1.96 -9.61
N HIS A 22 20.63 1.24 -10.49
CA HIS A 22 20.20 1.01 -11.86
C HIS A 22 18.99 0.08 -11.90
N GLU A 23 19.01 -1.01 -11.13
CA GLU A 23 17.89 -1.95 -11.03
C GLU A 23 16.65 -1.28 -10.43
N ILE A 24 16.82 -0.46 -9.37
CA ILE A 24 15.72 0.31 -8.77
C ILE A 24 15.13 1.27 -9.80
N ARG A 25 15.97 2.00 -10.54
CA ARG A 25 15.52 2.94 -11.57
C ARG A 25 14.71 2.22 -12.66
N THR A 26 15.25 1.12 -13.18
CA THR A 26 14.59 0.32 -14.22
C THR A 26 13.26 -0.23 -13.73
N ARG A 27 13.19 -0.72 -12.49
CA ARG A 27 11.96 -1.17 -11.85
C ARG A 27 10.91 -0.05 -11.80
N CYS A 28 11.30 1.14 -11.35
CA CYS A 28 10.40 2.30 -11.27
C CYS A 28 9.87 2.71 -12.66
N ILE A 29 10.75 2.79 -13.67
CA ILE A 29 10.34 3.14 -15.04
C ILE A 29 9.35 2.11 -15.59
N HIS A 30 9.62 0.82 -15.40
CA HIS A 30 8.73 -0.25 -15.85
C HIS A 30 7.36 -0.22 -15.15
N HIS A 31 7.30 0.13 -13.86
CA HIS A 31 6.02 0.31 -13.17
C HIS A 31 5.23 1.52 -13.68
N LEU A 32 5.92 2.63 -13.98
CA LEU A 32 5.31 3.83 -14.53
C LEU A 32 4.76 3.60 -15.95
N ASP A 33 5.45 2.81 -16.76
CA ASP A 33 5.01 2.45 -18.12
C ASP A 33 3.72 1.60 -18.11
N ARG A 34 3.54 0.76 -17.08
CA ARG A 34 2.34 -0.07 -16.91
C ARG A 34 1.17 0.67 -16.23
N MET A 35 1.39 1.89 -15.72
CA MET A 35 0.33 2.66 -15.07
C MET A 35 -0.63 3.23 -16.11
N ARG A 36 -1.94 3.22 -15.79
CA ARG A 36 -2.94 3.86 -16.66
C ARG A 36 -2.66 5.37 -16.75
N PRO A 37 -2.78 5.97 -17.95
CA PRO A 37 -2.49 7.40 -18.15
C PRO A 37 -3.40 8.32 -17.34
N ASP A 38 -4.60 7.85 -16.98
CA ASP A 38 -5.57 8.59 -16.17
C ASP A 38 -5.08 8.91 -14.75
N HIS A 39 -4.23 8.05 -14.20
CA HIS A 39 -3.59 8.26 -12.89
C HIS A 39 -2.33 9.13 -12.98
N MET A 40 -1.75 9.27 -14.18
CA MET A 40 -0.50 9.99 -14.45
C MET A 40 -0.72 11.44 -14.90
N ARG A 41 -1.97 11.92 -14.98
CA ARG A 41 -2.27 13.28 -15.41
C ARG A 41 -1.69 14.30 -14.43
N ARG A 42 -1.12 15.39 -14.98
CA ARG A 42 -0.58 16.50 -14.18
C ARG A 42 -1.66 17.32 -13.46
N LEU A 43 -2.86 17.38 -14.04
CA LEU A 43 -4.01 18.09 -13.49
C LEU A 43 -5.18 17.11 -13.36
N ASN A 44 -5.84 17.10 -12.21
CA ASN A 44 -6.98 16.24 -11.89
C ASN A 44 -6.74 14.75 -12.25
N PRO A 45 -5.70 14.11 -11.68
CA PRO A 45 -5.54 12.67 -11.82
C PRO A 45 -6.75 11.95 -11.24
N THR A 46 -7.17 10.86 -11.88
CA THR A 46 -8.25 10.03 -11.32
C THR A 46 -7.74 9.35 -10.05
N PRO A 47 -8.47 9.41 -8.92
CA PRO A 47 -8.03 8.77 -7.68
C PRO A 47 -7.87 7.25 -7.87
N TYR A 48 -6.80 6.68 -7.30
CA TYR A 48 -6.57 5.24 -7.37
C TYR A 48 -7.49 4.50 -6.40
N LYS A 49 -8.30 3.57 -6.92
CA LYS A 49 -9.23 2.80 -6.09
C LYS A 49 -8.44 1.78 -5.26
N VAL A 50 -8.42 2.00 -3.95
CA VAL A 50 -7.97 1.00 -2.99
C VAL A 50 -9.19 0.33 -2.40
N SER A 51 -9.29 -0.99 -2.57
CA SER A 51 -10.34 -1.81 -1.97
C SER A 51 -9.71 -2.78 -0.98
N VAL A 52 -10.36 -2.94 0.17
CA VAL A 52 -10.05 -4.01 1.13
C VAL A 52 -10.73 -5.31 0.72
N SER A 53 -10.27 -6.43 1.25
CA SER A 53 -10.98 -7.71 1.09
C SER A 53 -12.35 -7.64 1.79
N ALA A 54 -13.32 -8.42 1.30
CA ALA A 54 -14.67 -8.45 1.87
C ALA A 54 -14.62 -8.76 3.39
N LYS A 55 -13.84 -9.77 3.78
CA LYS A 55 -13.67 -10.15 5.20
C LYS A 55 -13.15 -9.01 6.07
N LEU A 56 -12.20 -8.21 5.57
CA LEU A 56 -11.66 -7.08 6.33
C LEU A 56 -12.65 -5.91 6.38
N TYR A 57 -13.39 -5.68 5.29
CA TYR A 57 -14.47 -4.71 5.26
C TYR A 57 -15.53 -5.05 6.31
N ASP A 58 -16.03 -6.28 6.30
CA ASP A 58 -17.06 -6.74 7.24
C ASP A 58 -16.58 -6.64 8.69
N PHE A 59 -15.32 -7.00 8.94
CA PHE A 59 -14.71 -6.89 10.27
C PHE A 59 -14.63 -5.45 10.76
N ILE A 60 -14.11 -4.53 9.95
CA ILE A 60 -14.01 -3.10 10.33
C ILE A 60 -15.41 -2.50 10.47
N HIS A 61 -16.33 -2.84 9.57
CA HIS A 61 -17.72 -2.37 9.61
C HIS A 61 -18.42 -2.83 10.89
N PHE A 62 -18.21 -4.09 11.30
CA PHE A 62 -18.70 -4.61 12.56
C PHE A 62 -18.13 -3.84 13.76
N LEU A 63 -16.82 -3.57 13.78
CA LEU A 63 -16.21 -2.80 14.88
C LEU A 63 -16.82 -1.39 15.00
N TRP A 64 -17.02 -0.68 13.90
CA TRP A 64 -17.65 0.64 13.91
C TRP A 64 -19.09 0.64 14.45
N LEU A 65 -19.88 -0.38 14.12
CA LEU A 65 -21.25 -0.51 14.65
C LEU A 65 -21.28 -0.79 16.15
N ASN A 66 -20.25 -1.45 16.70
CA ASN A 66 -20.17 -1.76 18.13
C ASN A 66 -19.63 -0.59 18.97
N GLU A 67 -18.74 0.23 18.42
CA GLU A 67 -18.11 1.34 19.14
C GLU A 67 -19.01 2.59 19.27
N ALA A 68 -19.98 2.75 18.36
CA ALA A 68 -21.01 3.78 18.47
C ALA A 68 -22.26 3.17 19.13
N PRO A 69 -22.46 3.30 20.45
CA PRO A 69 -23.76 2.99 21.01
C PRO A 69 -24.77 3.88 20.30
N VAL A 70 -25.68 3.28 19.53
CA VAL A 70 -26.89 3.96 19.11
C VAL A 70 -27.59 4.30 20.41
N GLY A 71 -27.42 5.54 20.88
CA GLY A 71 -28.06 5.98 22.11
C GLY A 71 -29.56 5.78 21.90
N GLU A 72 -30.12 4.74 22.52
CA GLU A 72 -31.56 4.61 22.60
C GLU A 72 -32.04 5.85 23.34
N LEU A 73 -32.71 6.75 22.62
CA LEU A 73 -33.43 7.87 23.21
C LEU A 73 -34.55 7.27 24.06
N GLN A 74 -34.29 7.12 25.36
CA GLN A 74 -35.31 6.81 26.36
C GLN A 74 -36.02 8.09 26.81
#